data_AF-A0A7C3ZGE0-F1
#
_entry.id   AF-A0A7C3ZGE0-F1
#
_cell.length_a   1.000
_cell.length_b   1.000
_cell.length_c   1.000
_cell.angle_alpha   90.00
_cell.angle_beta   90.00
_cell.angle_gamma   90.00
#
_symmetry.space_group_name_H-M   'P 1'
#
loop_
_entity.id
_entity.type
_entity.pdbx_description
1 polymer ?
#
loop_
_entity_poly.entity_id
_entity_poly.type
_entity_poly.pdbx_seq_one_letter_code
_entity_poly.pdbx_strand_id
1 'polypeptide(L)'
;MAVFDFLKKKPAAPAPEPFAPPPVMAPSVSDQIVTMQQQGMTSNQIVQALQRQGLDTGAIMDAMSQVGAKHDVEPYAPSPMDSMPSAPNPAPRENFEEIAEHIVEEKWQDFSKEMQKVVEWRDSVNSRLDRLEQSMGDVKADLDNLHKAIIGKIGEYDKNLLDVGTEIKAMEKVFQKVLPTLTENVAELSRITKSTKVPGKK
;
A
#
# COMPACT_ATOMS: atom_id res chain seq x y z
N MET A 1 33.56 57.82 17.14
CA MET A 1 32.85 58.78 18.01
C MET A 1 31.37 58.46 17.86
N ALA A 2 30.74 57.72 18.79
CA ALA A 2 30.32 58.15 20.13
C ALA A 2 29.38 59.37 20.01
N VAL A 3 28.14 59.37 20.52
CA VAL A 3 27.82 59.59 21.95
C VAL A 3 26.27 59.61 22.08
N PHE A 4 25.72 58.84 23.04
CA PHE A 4 24.52 59.15 23.87
C PHE A 4 23.11 59.07 23.23
N ASP A 5 22.01 58.75 23.90
CA ASP A 5 21.76 58.32 25.29
C ASP A 5 20.36 57.68 25.35
N PHE A 6 20.14 56.89 26.41
CA PHE A 6 18.94 56.94 27.24
C PHE A 6 17.54 56.93 26.60
N LEU A 7 16.86 55.77 26.62
CA LEU A 7 15.45 55.78 27.01
C LEU A 7 14.95 54.50 27.69
N LYS A 8 14.51 54.73 28.93
CA LYS A 8 13.83 53.87 29.88
C LYS A 8 12.51 53.28 29.32
N LYS A 9 12.36 51.96 29.49
CA LYS A 9 11.17 51.23 29.98
C LYS A 9 9.81 51.96 29.95
N LYS A 10 8.90 51.49 29.10
CA LYS A 10 7.45 51.33 29.39
C LYS A 10 6.86 50.27 28.44
N PRO A 11 6.10 49.26 28.91
CA PRO A 11 5.39 48.35 28.00
C PRO A 11 4.28 49.12 27.30
N ALA A 12 4.34 49.19 25.97
CA ALA A 12 3.26 49.71 25.15
C ALA A 12 2.13 48.66 25.12
N ALA A 13 0.92 49.08 25.50
CA ALA A 13 -0.29 48.29 25.34
C ALA A 13 -0.46 47.92 23.85
N PRO A 14 -0.83 46.67 23.51
CA PRO A 14 -1.21 46.36 22.14
C PRO A 14 -2.47 47.16 21.77
N ALA A 15 -2.42 47.78 20.59
CA ALA A 15 -3.48 48.56 19.99
C ALA A 15 -4.77 47.72 19.82
N PRO A 16 -5.96 48.35 19.84
CA PRO A 16 -7.21 47.64 19.62
C PRO A 16 -7.25 47.09 18.20
N GLU A 17 -7.16 45.76 18.08
CA GLU A 17 -7.35 45.06 16.81
C GLU A 17 -8.79 45.28 16.29
N PRO A 18 -8.97 45.39 14.95
CA PRO A 18 -10.28 45.55 14.35
C PRO A 18 -11.17 44.37 14.75
N PHE A 19 -12.36 44.69 15.26
CA PHE A 19 -13.41 43.74 15.67
C PHE A 19 -13.42 42.49 14.79
N ALA A 20 -12.82 41.41 15.30
CA ALA A 20 -13.11 40.08 14.81
C ALA A 20 -14.63 39.87 14.98
N PRO A 21 -15.33 39.31 13.99
CA PRO A 21 -16.71 38.90 14.19
C PRO A 21 -16.77 38.01 15.44
N PRO A 22 -17.80 38.16 16.31
CA PRO A 22 -17.89 37.38 17.53
C PRO A 22 -17.69 35.90 17.19
N PRO A 23 -16.86 35.15 17.94
CA PRO A 23 -16.70 33.73 17.68
C PRO A 23 -18.11 33.14 17.71
N VAL A 24 -18.52 32.60 16.55
CA VAL A 24 -19.74 31.81 16.44
C VAL A 24 -19.72 30.83 17.60
N MET A 25 -20.68 30.98 18.51
CA MET A 25 -20.79 30.18 19.72
C MET A 25 -20.88 28.71 19.31
N ALA A 26 -19.76 28.00 19.39
CA ALA A 26 -19.79 26.55 19.38
C ALA A 26 -20.63 26.13 20.60
N PRO A 27 -21.65 25.28 20.45
CA PRO A 27 -22.48 24.86 21.57
C PRO A 27 -21.58 24.26 22.64
N SER A 28 -21.68 24.77 23.87
CA SER A 28 -20.87 24.28 24.98
C SER A 28 -21.16 22.79 25.16
N VAL A 29 -20.16 22.01 25.59
CA VAL A 29 -20.31 20.56 25.82
C VAL A 29 -21.51 20.30 26.76
N SER A 30 -21.73 21.18 27.73
CA SER A 30 -22.88 21.18 28.63
C SER A 30 -24.23 21.31 27.89
N ASP A 31 -24.35 22.19 26.90
CA ASP A 31 -25.59 22.36 26.12
C ASP A 31 -25.89 21.12 25.25
N GLN A 32 -24.84 20.48 24.72
CA GLN A 32 -24.97 19.25 23.95
C GLN A 32 -25.45 18.10 24.85
N ILE A 33 -24.91 17.99 26.06
CA ILE A 33 -25.35 17.01 27.07
C ILE A 33 -26.82 17.24 27.43
N VAL A 34 -27.23 18.47 27.71
CA VAL A 34 -28.64 18.81 28.01
C VAL A 34 -29.56 18.43 26.85
N THR A 35 -29.16 18.74 25.62
CA THR A 35 -29.95 18.41 24.43
C THR A 35 -30.11 16.89 24.26
N MET A 36 -29.02 16.14 24.41
CA MET A 36 -29.07 14.67 24.33
C MET A 36 -29.85 14.04 25.48
N GLN A 37 -29.78 14.63 26.68
CA GLN A 37 -30.56 14.19 27.83
C GLN A 37 -32.07 14.42 27.62
N GLN A 38 -32.46 15.56 27.02
CA GLN A 38 -33.86 15.82 26.63
C GLN A 38 -34.35 14.87 25.53
N GLN A 39 -33.45 14.35 24.71
CA GLN A 39 -33.75 13.30 23.73
C GLN A 39 -33.88 11.90 24.37
N GLY A 40 -33.77 11.79 25.70
CA GLY A 40 -33.88 10.54 26.44
C GLY A 40 -32.63 9.66 26.39
N MET A 41 -31.49 10.20 25.93
CA MET A 41 -30.23 9.46 25.92
C MET A 41 -29.71 9.29 27.34
N THR A 42 -29.20 8.09 27.64
CA THR A 42 -28.56 7.81 28.93
C THR A 42 -27.18 8.45 29.02
N SER A 43 -26.72 8.79 30.22
CA SER A 43 -25.40 9.41 30.44
C SER A 43 -24.25 8.63 29.78
N ASN A 44 -24.31 7.28 29.79
CA ASN A 44 -23.31 6.44 29.12
C ASN A 44 -23.34 6.58 27.58
N GLN A 45 -24.53 6.70 26.99
CA GLN A 45 -24.68 6.93 25.54
C GLN A 45 -24.19 8.31 25.14
N ILE A 46 -24.44 9.32 25.98
CA ILE A 46 -23.97 10.70 25.78
C ILE A 46 -22.44 10.75 25.81
N VAL A 47 -21.81 10.07 26.77
CA VAL A 47 -20.33 9.98 26.86
C VAL A 47 -19.74 9.37 25.60
N GLN A 48 -20.30 8.26 25.10
CA GLN A 48 -19.82 7.63 23.87
C GLN A 48 -20.03 8.51 22.64
N ALA A 49 -21.16 9.21 22.54
CA ALA A 49 -21.44 10.11 21.43
C ALA A 49 -20.45 11.30 21.39
N LEU A 50 -20.16 11.90 22.54
CA LEU A 50 -19.23 13.03 22.66
C LEU A 50 -17.77 12.59 22.48
N GLN A 51 -17.40 11.42 22.98
CA GLN A 51 -16.06 10.86 22.78
C GLN A 51 -15.78 10.59 21.29
N ARG A 52 -16.80 10.15 20.52
CA ARG A 52 -16.69 9.99 19.05
C ARG A 52 -16.51 11.31 18.31
N GLN A 53 -16.92 12.42 18.91
CA GLN A 53 -16.69 13.77 18.39
C GLN A 53 -15.30 14.30 18.76
N GLY A 54 -14.46 13.47 19.41
CA GLY A 54 -13.08 13.81 19.77
C GLY A 54 -12.98 14.68 21.04
N LEU A 55 -14.05 14.78 21.83
CA LEU A 55 -14.06 15.54 23.08
C LEU A 55 -13.39 14.76 24.20
N ASP A 56 -12.63 15.46 25.03
CA ASP A 56 -11.89 14.88 26.15
C ASP A 56 -12.84 14.36 27.24
N THR A 57 -12.55 13.17 27.75
CA THR A 57 -13.39 12.50 28.75
C THR A 57 -13.47 13.30 30.06
N GLY A 58 -12.41 14.01 30.44
CA GLY A 58 -12.42 14.88 31.61
C GLY A 58 -13.37 16.07 31.44
N ALA A 59 -13.35 16.71 30.27
CA ALA A 59 -14.27 17.80 29.94
C ALA A 59 -15.74 17.35 29.90
N ILE A 60 -16.03 16.13 29.44
CA ILE A 60 -17.38 15.56 29.41
C ILE A 60 -17.90 15.29 30.83
N MET A 61 -17.07 14.74 31.72
CA MET A 61 -17.46 14.48 33.12
C MET A 61 -17.69 15.76 33.92
N ASP A 62 -16.84 16.77 33.74
CA ASP A 62 -17.01 18.08 34.36
C ASP A 62 -18.31 18.75 33.88
N ALA A 63 -18.57 18.71 32.58
CA ALA A 63 -19.78 19.25 31.99
C ALA A 63 -21.05 18.49 32.45
N MET A 64 -21.03 17.15 32.55
CA MET A 64 -22.17 16.38 33.07
C MET A 64 -22.44 16.70 34.54
N SER A 65 -21.39 16.84 35.35
CA SER A 65 -21.52 17.21 36.77
C SER A 65 -22.11 18.61 36.92
N GLN A 66 -21.69 19.54 36.05
CA GLN A 66 -22.21 20.90 36.02
C GLN A 66 -23.67 20.97 35.52
N VAL A 67 -24.07 20.11 34.59
CA VAL A 67 -25.45 20.00 34.10
C VAL A 67 -26.38 19.39 35.15
N GLY A 68 -25.94 18.35 35.86
CA GLY A 68 -26.66 17.78 37.00
C GLY A 68 -26.84 18.81 38.11
N ALA A 69 -25.78 19.52 38.48
CA ALA A 69 -25.84 20.59 39.47
C ALA A 69 -26.73 21.77 39.05
N LYS A 70 -26.84 22.07 37.75
CA LYS A 70 -27.75 23.11 37.22
C LYS A 70 -29.22 22.66 37.17
N HIS A 71 -29.49 21.36 37.01
CA HIS A 71 -30.85 20.80 37.07
C HIS A 71 -31.40 20.72 38.49
N ASP A 72 -30.54 20.71 39.51
CA ASP A 72 -30.94 20.62 40.93
C ASP A 72 -31.05 21.97 41.66
N VAL A 73 -30.96 23.12 40.97
CA VAL A 73 -31.16 24.44 41.62
C VAL A 73 -32.62 24.86 41.60
N GLU A 74 -33.47 24.06 42.25
CA GLU A 74 -34.73 24.56 42.81
C GLU A 74 -34.44 25.09 44.23
N PRO A 75 -34.88 26.32 44.60
CA PRO A 75 -34.65 26.85 45.94
C PRO A 75 -35.63 26.17 46.91
N TYR A 76 -35.29 24.99 47.41
CA TYR A 76 -36.07 24.34 48.47
C TYR A 76 -35.40 24.49 49.84
N ALA A 77 -36.21 25.01 50.76
CA ALA A 77 -35.89 25.30 52.15
C ALA A 77 -35.35 24.09 52.94
N PRO A 78 -34.59 24.31 54.03
CA PRO A 78 -34.06 23.22 54.83
C PRO A 78 -35.20 22.52 55.59
N SER A 79 -35.44 21.25 55.27
CA SER A 79 -36.25 20.35 56.10
C SER A 79 -35.34 19.33 56.80
N PRO A 80 -35.71 18.87 58.02
CA PRO A 80 -34.81 18.17 58.92
C PRO A 80 -34.40 16.79 58.38
N MET A 81 -33.16 16.40 58.64
CA MET A 81 -32.69 15.03 58.46
C MET A 81 -33.53 14.09 59.32
N ASP A 82 -34.36 13.27 58.68
CA ASP A 82 -34.87 12.04 59.27
C ASP A 82 -34.08 10.85 58.72
N SER A 83 -33.45 10.17 59.68
CA SER A 83 -32.87 8.81 59.67
C SER A 83 -32.94 8.00 58.38
N MET A 84 -31.75 7.60 57.91
CA MET A 84 -31.54 6.41 57.09
C MET A 84 -32.27 5.17 57.66
N PRO A 85 -32.84 4.36 56.77
CA PRO A 85 -32.69 2.91 56.83
C PRO A 85 -31.76 2.47 55.70
N SER A 86 -30.74 1.70 56.07
CA SER A 86 -29.84 1.04 55.13
C SER A 86 -30.59 0.17 54.12
N ALA A 87 -30.05 0.13 52.90
CA ALA A 87 -30.44 -0.78 51.83
C ALA A 87 -30.47 -2.25 52.32
N PRO A 88 -31.27 -3.11 51.67
CA PRO A 88 -30.75 -3.78 50.48
C PRO A 88 -31.79 -3.85 49.37
N ASN A 89 -31.43 -3.39 48.17
CA ASN A 89 -32.05 -3.87 46.95
C ASN A 89 -30.99 -4.04 45.85
N PRO A 90 -30.47 -5.25 45.62
CA PRO A 90 -29.72 -5.57 44.43
C PRO A 90 -30.63 -6.26 43.40
N ALA A 91 -31.20 -5.50 42.46
CA ALA A 91 -31.70 -5.97 41.16
C ALA A 91 -32.12 -4.73 40.36
N PRO A 92 -31.44 -4.39 39.24
CA PRO A 92 -31.42 -5.20 38.02
C PRO A 92 -30.02 -5.30 37.36
N ARG A 93 -28.99 -5.72 38.12
CA ARG A 93 -27.65 -5.99 37.55
C ARG A 93 -27.55 -7.37 36.90
N GLU A 94 -28.32 -8.34 37.38
CA GLU A 94 -28.28 -9.74 36.90
C GLU A 94 -28.57 -9.84 35.40
N ASN A 95 -29.56 -9.11 34.87
CA ASN A 95 -29.86 -9.14 33.43
C ASN A 95 -28.76 -8.50 32.57
N PHE A 96 -28.06 -7.47 33.05
CA PHE A 96 -27.00 -6.82 32.27
C PHE A 96 -25.70 -7.63 32.32
N GLU A 97 -25.46 -8.34 33.42
CA GLU A 97 -24.32 -9.23 33.64
C GLU A 97 -24.48 -10.52 32.82
N GLU A 98 -25.67 -11.12 32.80
CA GLU A 98 -25.99 -12.29 31.97
C GLU A 98 -25.93 -11.97 30.46
N ILE A 99 -26.48 -10.81 30.04
CA ILE A 99 -26.40 -10.35 28.65
C ILE A 99 -24.95 -9.99 28.28
N ALA A 100 -24.17 -9.39 29.19
CA ALA A 100 -22.77 -9.08 28.94
C ALA A 100 -21.90 -10.34 28.84
N GLU A 101 -22.08 -11.33 29.70
CA GLU A 101 -21.34 -12.59 29.65
C GLU A 101 -21.66 -13.38 28.37
N HIS A 102 -22.94 -13.47 27.99
CA HIS A 102 -23.33 -14.12 26.75
C HIS A 102 -22.80 -13.40 25.50
N ILE A 103 -22.83 -12.07 25.47
CA ILE A 103 -22.30 -11.28 24.34
C ILE A 103 -20.77 -11.38 24.28
N VAL A 104 -20.08 -11.34 25.42
CA VAL A 104 -18.61 -11.44 25.46
C VAL A 104 -18.16 -12.83 25.01
N GLU A 105 -18.78 -13.90 25.48
CA GLU A 105 -18.44 -15.27 25.06
C GLU A 105 -18.75 -15.49 23.56
N GLU A 106 -19.91 -15.04 23.07
CA GLU A 106 -20.27 -15.15 21.65
C GLU A 106 -19.27 -14.41 20.76
N LYS A 107 -18.94 -13.15 21.10
CA LYS A 107 -17.97 -12.35 20.34
C LYS A 107 -16.54 -12.89 20.48
N TRP A 108 -16.18 -13.47 21.62
CA TRP A 108 -14.88 -14.11 21.82
C TRP A 108 -14.75 -15.37 20.96
N GLN A 109 -15.80 -16.19 20.88
CA GLN A 109 -15.80 -17.37 20.01
C GLN A 109 -15.74 -17.01 18.53
N ASP A 110 -16.47 -15.98 18.09
CA ASP A 110 -16.41 -15.51 16.70
C ASP A 110 -15.03 -14.92 16.36
N PHE A 111 -14.45 -14.12 17.26
CA PHE A 111 -13.09 -13.62 17.11
C PHE A 111 -12.05 -14.75 17.05
N SER A 112 -12.18 -15.76 17.92
CA SER A 112 -11.30 -16.93 17.91
C SER A 112 -11.39 -17.70 16.59
N LYS A 113 -12.58 -17.84 16.02
CA LYS A 113 -12.76 -18.47 14.70
C LYS A 113 -12.11 -17.65 13.58
N GLU A 114 -12.21 -16.33 13.63
CA GLU A 114 -11.54 -15.45 12.67
C GLU A 114 -10.02 -15.53 12.79
N MET A 115 -9.47 -15.57 14.01
CA MET A 115 -8.04 -15.78 14.23
C MET A 115 -7.56 -17.13 13.68
N GLN A 116 -8.36 -18.19 13.82
CA GLN A 116 -8.02 -19.48 13.22
C GLN A 116 -7.94 -19.40 11.68
N LYS A 117 -8.87 -18.68 11.03
CA LYS A 117 -8.79 -18.43 9.58
C LYS A 117 -7.56 -17.62 9.18
N VAL A 118 -7.13 -16.67 10.01
CA VAL A 118 -5.91 -15.88 9.76
C VAL A 118 -4.67 -16.77 9.85
N VAL A 119 -4.61 -17.70 10.80
CA VAL A 119 -3.52 -18.69 10.91
C VAL A 119 -3.49 -19.58 9.67
N GLU A 120 -4.64 -20.12 9.24
CA GLU A 120 -4.74 -20.93 8.03
C GLU A 120 -4.31 -20.15 6.78
N TRP A 121 -4.73 -18.89 6.66
CA TRP A 121 -4.30 -18.01 5.59
C TRP A 121 -2.79 -17.76 5.62
N ARG A 122 -2.23 -17.49 6.79
CA ARG A 122 -0.79 -17.29 6.99
C ARG A 122 0.01 -18.54 6.59
N ASP A 123 -0.45 -19.72 6.96
CA ASP A 123 0.20 -20.98 6.59
C ASP A 123 0.09 -21.26 5.08
N SER A 124 -1.04 -20.89 4.45
CA SER A 124 -1.22 -20.95 3.00
C SER A 124 -0.28 -19.98 2.25
N VAL A 125 -0.09 -18.76 2.77
CA VAL A 125 0.86 -17.79 2.20
C VAL A 125 2.30 -18.27 2.34
N ASN A 126 2.70 -18.78 3.51
CA ASN A 126 4.04 -19.35 3.71
C ASN A 126 4.30 -20.50 2.72
N SER A 127 3.34 -21.41 2.57
CA SER A 127 3.46 -22.51 1.61
C SER A 127 3.58 -22.04 0.16
N ARG A 128 2.91 -20.93 -0.20
CA ARG A 128 3.06 -20.32 -1.54
C ARG A 128 4.40 -19.62 -1.71
N LEU A 129 4.91 -18.99 -0.65
CA LEU A 129 6.23 -18.36 -0.64
C LEU A 129 7.32 -19.41 -0.86
N ASP A 130 7.26 -20.53 -0.14
CA ASP A 130 8.21 -21.63 -0.27
C ASP A 130 8.21 -22.20 -1.71
N ARG A 131 7.03 -22.36 -2.30
CA ARG A 131 6.89 -22.80 -3.71
C ARG A 131 7.44 -21.76 -4.69
N LEU A 132 7.27 -20.48 -4.41
CA LEU A 132 7.77 -19.40 -5.25
C LEU A 132 9.30 -19.37 -5.19
N GLU A 133 9.89 -19.49 -4.00
CA GLU A 133 11.34 -19.61 -3.81
C GLU A 133 11.90 -20.81 -4.57
N GLN A 134 11.24 -21.96 -4.47
CA GLN A 134 11.62 -23.15 -5.24
C GLN A 134 11.55 -22.89 -6.75
N SER A 135 10.44 -22.31 -7.25
CA SER A 135 10.29 -22.01 -8.67
C SER A 135 11.32 -21.00 -9.18
N MET A 136 11.72 -20.03 -8.35
CA MET A 136 12.79 -19.09 -8.67
C MET A 136 14.14 -19.81 -8.76
N GLY A 137 14.39 -20.77 -7.87
CA GLY A 137 15.56 -21.64 -7.92
C GLY A 137 15.61 -22.45 -9.21
N ASP A 138 14.49 -23.07 -9.59
CA ASP A 138 14.37 -23.86 -10.82
C ASP A 138 14.55 -22.99 -12.06
N VAL A 139 13.90 -21.82 -12.14
CA VAL A 139 14.06 -20.85 -13.24
C VAL A 139 15.51 -20.39 -13.36
N LYS A 140 16.19 -20.16 -12.23
CA LYS A 140 17.62 -19.80 -12.24
C LYS A 140 18.47 -20.93 -12.82
N ALA A 141 18.22 -22.17 -12.42
CA ALA A 141 18.92 -23.34 -12.93
C ALA A 141 18.68 -23.54 -14.43
N ASP A 142 17.42 -23.40 -14.87
CA ASP A 142 17.04 -23.49 -16.29
C ASP A 142 17.70 -22.39 -17.12
N LEU A 143 17.76 -21.15 -16.61
CA LEU A 143 18.45 -20.04 -17.27
C LEU A 143 19.95 -20.30 -17.39
N ASP A 144 20.60 -20.83 -16.34
CA ASP A 144 22.01 -21.18 -16.36
C ASP A 144 22.29 -22.30 -17.39
N ASN A 145 21.39 -23.29 -17.48
CA ASN A 145 21.48 -24.36 -18.47
C ASN A 145 21.26 -23.85 -19.90
N LEU A 146 20.26 -22.99 -20.09
CA LEU A 146 19.99 -22.36 -21.38
C LEU A 146 21.17 -21.50 -21.83
N HIS A 147 21.76 -20.71 -20.92
CA HIS A 147 22.93 -19.89 -21.20
C HIS A 147 24.12 -20.75 -21.66
N LYS A 148 24.40 -21.85 -20.97
CA LYS A 148 25.43 -22.82 -21.39
C LYS A 148 25.13 -23.43 -22.77
N ALA A 149 23.88 -23.82 -23.02
CA ALA A 149 23.46 -24.39 -24.30
C ALA A 149 23.60 -23.38 -25.45
N ILE A 150 23.22 -22.11 -25.21
CA ILE A 150 23.37 -21.02 -26.18
C ILE A 150 24.85 -20.77 -26.48
N ILE A 151 25.71 -20.68 -25.47
CA ILE A 151 27.16 -20.51 -25.69
C ILE A 151 27.73 -21.67 -26.51
N GLY A 152 27.33 -22.91 -26.19
CA GLY A 152 27.73 -24.09 -26.96
C GLY A 152 27.30 -24.00 -28.42
N LYS A 153 26.03 -23.65 -28.66
CA LYS A 153 25.50 -23.47 -30.02
C LYS A 153 26.21 -22.34 -30.78
N ILE A 154 26.48 -21.21 -30.14
CA ILE A 154 27.22 -20.11 -30.77
C ILE A 154 28.64 -20.56 -31.15
N GLY A 155 29.33 -21.32 -30.28
CA GLY A 155 30.64 -21.88 -30.59
C GLY A 155 30.60 -22.88 -31.76
N GLU A 156 29.60 -23.77 -31.81
CA GLU A 156 29.37 -24.65 -32.96
C GLU A 156 29.11 -23.85 -34.25
N TYR A 157 28.30 -22.79 -34.17
CA TYR A 157 28.01 -21.91 -35.30
C TYR A 157 29.26 -21.19 -35.82
N ASP A 158 30.10 -20.66 -34.94
CA ASP A 158 31.36 -20.00 -35.32
C ASP A 158 32.29 -20.97 -36.04
N LYS A 159 32.43 -22.20 -35.51
CA LYS A 159 33.21 -23.26 -36.17
C LYS A 159 32.64 -23.62 -37.54
N ASN A 160 31.33 -23.82 -37.65
CA ASN A 160 30.70 -24.13 -38.93
C ASN A 160 30.88 -22.98 -39.93
N LEU A 161 30.83 -21.72 -39.48
CA LEU A 161 31.05 -20.56 -40.32
C LEU A 161 32.51 -20.45 -40.80
N LEU A 162 33.48 -20.82 -39.95
CA LEU A 162 34.88 -20.96 -40.35
C LEU A 162 35.06 -22.05 -41.41
N ASP A 163 34.49 -23.23 -41.20
CA ASP A 163 34.56 -24.35 -42.15
C ASP A 163 33.93 -23.96 -43.50
N VAL A 164 32.71 -23.39 -43.49
CA VAL A 164 32.08 -22.84 -44.69
C VAL A 164 32.95 -21.78 -45.35
N GLY A 165 33.62 -20.92 -44.57
CA GLY A 165 34.59 -19.95 -45.11
C GLY A 165 35.78 -20.62 -45.81
N THR A 166 36.26 -21.76 -45.32
CA THR A 166 37.32 -22.53 -46.00
C THR A 166 36.83 -23.20 -47.27
N GLU A 167 35.62 -23.76 -47.26
CA GLU A 167 35.00 -24.36 -48.45
C GLU A 167 34.72 -23.31 -49.53
N ILE A 168 34.21 -22.14 -49.14
CA ILE A 168 34.00 -21.02 -50.05
C ILE A 168 35.33 -20.57 -50.68
N LYS A 169 36.42 -20.50 -49.91
CA LYS A 169 37.76 -20.21 -50.46
C LYS A 169 38.25 -21.30 -51.42
N ALA A 170 37.97 -22.56 -51.14
CA ALA A 170 38.31 -23.66 -52.05
C ALA A 170 37.50 -23.53 -53.35
N MET A 171 36.20 -23.25 -53.24
CA MET A 171 35.33 -23.01 -54.38
C MET A 171 35.76 -21.78 -55.18
N GLU A 172 36.20 -20.70 -54.52
CA GLU A 172 36.78 -19.51 -55.16
C GLU A 172 37.99 -19.91 -56.02
N LYS A 173 38.92 -20.71 -55.47
CA LYS A 173 40.08 -21.21 -56.23
C LYS A 173 39.67 -22.10 -57.41
N VAL A 174 38.61 -22.90 -57.27
CA VAL A 174 38.07 -23.70 -58.38
C VAL A 174 37.52 -22.77 -59.46
N PHE A 175 36.72 -21.77 -59.10
CA PHE A 175 36.22 -20.77 -60.04
C PHE A 175 37.35 -20.01 -60.75
N GLN A 176 38.38 -19.59 -60.01
CA GLN A 176 39.57 -18.94 -60.58
C GLN A 176 40.28 -19.81 -61.62
N LYS A 177 40.25 -21.15 -61.47
CA LYS A 177 40.82 -22.09 -62.46
C LYS A 177 39.86 -22.37 -63.62
N VAL A 178 38.57 -22.48 -63.35
CA VAL A 178 37.54 -22.86 -64.35
C VAL A 178 37.20 -21.70 -65.29
N LEU A 179 37.14 -20.46 -64.80
CA LEU A 179 36.80 -19.28 -65.62
C LEU A 179 37.75 -19.09 -66.83
N PRO A 180 39.08 -19.16 -66.67
CA PRO A 180 40.01 -19.14 -67.80
C PRO A 180 39.78 -20.30 -68.77
N THR A 181 39.66 -21.54 -68.27
CA THR A 181 39.47 -22.72 -69.12
C THR A 181 38.17 -22.66 -69.90
N LEU A 182 37.06 -22.20 -69.31
CA LEU A 182 35.81 -21.97 -70.03
C LEU A 182 35.96 -20.90 -71.11
N THR A 183 36.64 -19.80 -70.80
CA THR A 183 36.87 -18.70 -71.74
C THR A 183 37.74 -19.14 -72.92
N GLU A 184 38.77 -19.92 -72.65
CA GLU A 184 39.68 -20.50 -73.64
C GLU A 184 38.95 -21.52 -74.52
N ASN A 185 38.20 -22.45 -73.92
CA ASN A 185 37.37 -23.42 -74.65
C ASN A 185 36.31 -22.75 -75.54
N VAL A 186 35.63 -21.70 -75.04
CA VAL A 186 34.65 -20.93 -75.83
C VAL A 186 35.33 -20.17 -76.97
N ALA A 187 36.53 -19.62 -76.73
CA ALA A 187 37.33 -18.97 -77.78
C ALA A 187 37.77 -19.98 -78.86
N GLU A 188 38.16 -21.19 -78.48
CA GLU A 188 38.48 -22.29 -79.40
C GLU A 188 37.26 -22.74 -80.20
N LEU A 189 36.12 -22.98 -79.55
CA LEU A 189 34.84 -23.31 -80.21
C LEU A 189 34.41 -22.23 -81.22
N SER A 190 34.57 -20.96 -80.85
CA SER A 190 34.32 -19.82 -81.74
C SER A 190 35.26 -19.82 -82.95
N ARG A 191 36.55 -20.12 -82.75
CA ARG A 191 37.53 -20.28 -83.84
C ARG A 191 37.18 -21.45 -84.75
N ILE A 192 36.93 -22.64 -84.21
CA ILE A 192 36.54 -23.83 -84.98
C ILE A 192 35.28 -23.55 -85.78
N THR A 193 34.26 -22.97 -85.15
CA THR A 193 33.00 -22.60 -85.83
C THR A 193 33.25 -21.58 -86.94
N LYS A 194 34.11 -20.57 -86.74
CA LYS A 194 34.51 -19.64 -87.80
C LYS A 194 35.23 -20.37 -88.93
N SER A 195 36.21 -21.21 -88.63
CA SER A 195 36.97 -21.99 -89.63
C SER A 195 36.07 -22.92 -90.44
N THR A 196 35.06 -23.53 -89.83
CA THR A 196 34.05 -24.36 -90.51
C THR A 196 33.00 -23.52 -91.25
N LYS A 197 32.77 -22.27 -90.84
CA LYS A 197 31.83 -21.33 -91.50
C LYS A 197 32.47 -20.50 -92.62
N VAL A 198 33.80 -20.48 -92.77
CA VAL A 198 34.45 -19.92 -93.97
C VAL A 198 34.12 -20.86 -95.15
N PRO A 199 33.39 -20.37 -96.17
CA PRO A 199 32.60 -21.21 -97.05
C PRO A 199 33.45 -21.86 -98.14
N GLY A 200 33.06 -23.09 -98.51
CA GLY A 200 33.31 -23.60 -99.84
C GLY A 200 32.76 -22.63 -100.88
N LYS A 201 33.67 -21.95 -101.58
CA LYS A 201 33.39 -21.40 -102.91
C LYS A 201 33.22 -22.58 -103.86
N LYS A 202 32.00 -22.87 -104.28
CA LYS A 202 31.64 -23.35 -105.62
C LYS A 202 30.31 -22.75 -106.01
#